data_AF-A0A556U1K2-F1
#
_entry.id   AF-A0A556U1K2-F1
#
_cell.length_a   1.000
_cell.length_b   1.000
_cell.length_c   1.000
_cell.angle_alpha   90.00
_cell.angle_beta   90.00
_cell.angle_gamma   90.00
#
_symmetry.space_group_name_H-M   'P 1'
#
loop_
_entity.id
_entity.type
_entity.pdbx_description
1 polymer ?
#
loop_
_entity_poly.entity_id
_entity_poly.type
_entity_poly.pdbx_seq_one_letter_code
_entity_poly.pdbx_strand_id
1 'polypeptide(L)'
;MTSLDMSPASKIEVSAGFSFVIVGHEPDPSRRLWRFNEPFASGSCLSVGFLQVDGFTKKLIREAEHLVSSFFPQKIAEMDILLKASLVLDDLSALRAPLDIPIPDPAKEELKRKKKEAKEKKDGKKSDEEEEAGPPCGPVASNEKVDNLVKAIKPHIQTLKENLNTVSMWVQLQIPRIEDGNNFGVAVQEKVFELLTNTRTKIEGFQTQITKYYSERGDAVAKASKHPHVGDYRQLVHELDKHQYCELRIVVLEIRNTYAVLFDVISKNYNKIKKPRGDSKALIY
;
A
#
# COMPACT_ATOMS: atom_id res chain seq x y z
N MET A 1 23.10 22.07 -42.46
CA MET A 1 24.07 21.51 -41.49
C MET A 1 24.04 22.44 -40.30
N THR A 2 23.52 22.10 -39.12
CA THR A 2 23.28 20.80 -38.50
C THR A 2 22.18 21.02 -37.45
N SER A 3 21.18 20.14 -37.46
CA SER A 3 20.06 20.07 -36.53
C SER A 3 20.53 19.68 -35.13
N LEU A 4 20.25 20.53 -34.14
CA LEU A 4 20.22 20.15 -32.73
C LEU A 4 18.75 20.05 -32.33
N ASP A 5 18.24 18.83 -32.36
CA ASP A 5 16.91 18.49 -31.89
C ASP A 5 17.09 17.77 -30.55
N MET A 6 16.73 18.46 -29.45
CA MET A 6 16.62 17.87 -28.12
C MET A 6 15.21 18.13 -27.62
N SER A 7 14.36 17.11 -27.73
CA SER A 7 13.08 17.02 -27.04
C SER A 7 13.23 16.06 -25.85
N PRO A 8 12.72 16.41 -24.66
CA PRO A 8 12.41 15.40 -23.67
C PRO A 8 10.90 15.31 -23.36
N ALA A 9 10.51 14.08 -23.08
CA ALA A 9 9.37 13.65 -22.29
C ALA A 9 7.98 13.75 -22.93
N SER A 10 7.54 12.62 -23.51
CA SER A 10 6.14 12.25 -23.41
C SER A 10 5.98 10.79 -22.96
N LYS A 11 5.22 10.68 -21.85
CA LYS A 11 4.38 9.57 -21.38
C LYS A 11 5.01 8.19 -21.11
N ILE A 12 5.11 7.94 -19.80
CA ILE A 12 5.20 6.62 -19.18
C ILE A 12 3.85 5.91 -19.36
N GLU A 13 3.83 4.83 -20.12
CA GLU A 13 2.85 3.75 -19.96
C GLU A 13 3.58 2.57 -19.32
N VAL A 14 3.15 2.22 -18.11
CA VAL A 14 3.64 1.06 -17.36
C VAL A 14 2.91 -0.18 -17.89
N SER A 15 3.59 -0.98 -18.70
CA SER A 15 3.25 -2.38 -18.89
C SER A 15 4.33 -3.22 -18.21
N ALA A 16 3.92 -4.00 -17.22
CA ALA A 16 4.79 -4.89 -16.47
C ALA A 16 5.37 -5.96 -17.40
N GLY A 17 6.65 -5.81 -17.73
CA GLY A 17 7.44 -6.81 -18.44
C GLY A 17 8.88 -6.71 -17.94
N PHE A 18 9.45 -7.84 -17.55
CA PHE A 18 10.83 -8.04 -17.11
C PHE A 18 11.83 -7.05 -17.77
N SER A 19 12.45 -6.17 -17.00
CA SER A 19 13.62 -5.42 -17.46
C SER A 19 14.89 -6.22 -17.24
N PHE A 20 15.51 -6.66 -18.33
CA PHE A 20 16.93 -7.01 -18.35
C PHE A 20 17.72 -5.71 -18.52
N VAL A 21 18.59 -5.37 -17.59
CA VAL A 21 19.50 -4.23 -17.73
C VAL A 21 20.67 -4.68 -18.61
N ILE A 22 20.77 -4.15 -19.83
CA ILE A 22 22.00 -4.27 -20.63
C ILE A 22 22.87 -3.06 -20.31
N VAL A 23 23.99 -3.29 -19.63
CA VAL A 23 25.08 -2.32 -19.49
C VAL A 23 26.21 -2.73 -20.44
N GLY A 24 26.65 -1.78 -21.27
CA GLY A 24 28.01 -1.78 -21.82
C GLY A 24 28.15 -2.28 -23.26
N HIS A 25 28.49 -1.34 -24.14
CA HIS A 25 28.86 -1.53 -25.53
C HIS A 25 30.37 -1.84 -25.60
N GLU A 26 30.77 -3.06 -25.99
CA GLU A 26 32.17 -3.44 -26.20
C GLU A 26 32.39 -3.87 -27.68
N PRO A 27 33.40 -3.33 -28.42
CA PRO A 27 33.52 -3.54 -29.85
C PRO A 27 34.63 -4.55 -30.19
N ASP A 28 34.31 -5.85 -30.26
CA ASP A 28 35.14 -6.83 -30.98
C ASP A 28 34.27 -8.00 -31.50
N PRO A 29 34.14 -8.20 -32.83
CA PRO A 29 33.32 -9.28 -33.39
C PRO A 29 33.96 -10.68 -33.29
N SER A 30 35.17 -10.80 -32.75
CA SER A 30 35.97 -12.04 -32.81
C SER A 30 35.79 -12.99 -31.61
N ARG A 31 34.92 -12.64 -30.64
CA ARG A 31 34.68 -13.44 -29.41
C ARG A 31 33.24 -13.95 -29.25
N ARG A 32 32.52 -14.26 -30.35
CA ARG A 32 31.31 -15.10 -30.26
C ARG A 32 31.67 -16.59 -30.16
N LEU A 33 32.27 -16.96 -29.04
CA LEU A 33 32.10 -18.31 -28.49
C LEU A 33 31.14 -18.18 -27.33
N TRP A 34 29.86 -18.49 -27.59
CA TRP A 34 28.95 -18.84 -26.52
C TRP A 34 29.55 -20.04 -25.79
N ARG A 35 30.30 -19.80 -24.73
CA ARG A 35 30.60 -20.84 -23.73
C ARG A 35 29.31 -21.11 -22.95
N PHE A 36 28.35 -21.77 -23.61
CA PHE A 36 27.44 -22.69 -22.94
C PHE A 36 28.24 -23.95 -22.64
N ASN A 37 29.17 -23.85 -21.69
CA ASN A 37 29.84 -25.04 -21.17
C ASN A 37 30.37 -24.78 -19.76
N GLU A 38 29.44 -24.45 -18.87
CA GLU A 38 29.53 -24.85 -17.48
C GLU A 38 28.39 -25.87 -17.30
N PRO A 39 28.66 -27.13 -16.92
CA PRO A 39 27.60 -28.07 -16.61
C PRO A 39 26.78 -27.43 -15.48
N PHE A 40 25.47 -27.26 -15.68
CA PHE A 40 24.54 -27.12 -14.57
C PHE A 40 24.94 -28.16 -13.53
N ALA A 41 25.15 -27.68 -12.29
CA ALA A 41 25.76 -28.38 -11.19
C ALA A 41 25.51 -29.91 -11.20
N SER A 42 26.54 -30.67 -10.82
CA SER A 42 26.50 -32.13 -10.63
C SER A 42 25.12 -32.62 -10.17
N GLY A 43 24.61 -33.73 -10.74
CA GLY A 43 23.25 -34.21 -10.52
C GLY A 43 22.84 -34.41 -9.04
N SER A 44 23.78 -34.40 -8.10
CA SER A 44 23.54 -34.35 -6.65
C SER A 44 23.11 -32.97 -6.11
N CYS A 45 23.56 -31.86 -6.71
CA CYS A 45 23.19 -30.51 -6.30
C CYS A 45 21.75 -30.16 -6.74
N LEU A 46 21.38 -30.54 -7.97
CA LEU A 46 20.01 -30.39 -8.47
C LEU A 46 19.01 -31.25 -7.69
N SER A 47 19.40 -32.46 -7.24
CA SER A 47 18.51 -33.33 -6.47
C SER A 47 18.28 -32.84 -5.04
N VAL A 48 19.30 -32.28 -4.37
CA VAL A 48 19.15 -31.65 -3.04
C VAL A 48 18.27 -30.40 -3.13
N GLY A 49 18.48 -29.56 -4.15
CA GLY A 49 17.63 -28.39 -4.41
C GLY A 49 16.17 -28.79 -4.65
N PHE A 50 15.92 -29.85 -5.41
CA PHE A 50 14.56 -30.35 -5.67
C PHE A 50 13.85 -30.82 -4.40
N LEU A 51 14.57 -31.54 -3.52
CA LEU A 51 14.02 -32.00 -2.23
C LEU A 51 13.68 -30.82 -1.29
N GLN A 52 14.53 -29.79 -1.25
CA GLN A 52 14.27 -28.60 -0.43
C GLN A 52 13.04 -27.83 -0.93
N VAL A 53 12.91 -27.62 -2.24
CA VAL A 53 11.77 -26.92 -2.84
C VAL A 53 10.49 -27.73 -2.70
N ASP A 54 10.53 -29.06 -2.84
CA ASP A 54 9.37 -29.93 -2.61
C ASP A 54 8.89 -29.87 -1.14
N GLY A 55 9.84 -29.91 -0.19
CA GLY A 55 9.54 -29.73 1.23
C GLY A 55 8.88 -28.38 1.54
N PHE A 56 9.43 -27.30 0.97
CA PHE A 56 8.84 -25.95 1.06
C PHE A 56 7.43 -25.91 0.45
N THR A 57 7.25 -26.48 -0.75
CA THR A 57 5.97 -26.51 -1.47
C THR A 57 4.90 -27.22 -0.65
N LYS A 58 5.21 -28.39 -0.08
CA LYS A 58 4.27 -29.13 0.78
C LYS A 58 3.88 -28.35 2.03
N LYS A 59 4.82 -27.63 2.66
CA LYS A 59 4.53 -26.77 3.80
C LYS A 59 3.61 -25.61 3.39
N LEU A 60 3.94 -24.93 2.30
CA LEU A 60 3.16 -23.80 1.79
C LEU A 60 1.73 -24.20 1.42
N ILE A 61 1.54 -25.36 0.77
CA ILE A 61 0.20 -25.89 0.46
C ILE A 61 -0.62 -26.05 1.74
N ARG A 62 -0.06 -26.68 2.78
CA ARG A 62 -0.77 -26.88 4.06
C ARG A 62 -1.14 -25.55 4.71
N GLU A 63 -0.23 -24.58 4.67
CA GLU A 63 -0.46 -23.25 5.22
C GLU A 63 -1.56 -22.50 4.46
N ALA A 64 -1.50 -22.47 3.13
CA ALA A 64 -2.51 -21.83 2.29
C ALA A 64 -3.89 -22.50 2.42
N GLU A 65 -3.96 -23.83 2.46
CA GLU A 65 -5.20 -24.57 2.67
C GLU A 65 -5.80 -24.28 4.05
N HIS A 66 -4.97 -24.21 5.10
CA HIS A 66 -5.42 -23.81 6.44
C HIS A 66 -5.92 -22.36 6.49
N LEU A 67 -5.21 -21.45 5.82
CA LEU A 67 -5.63 -20.05 5.73
C LEU A 67 -7.03 -19.93 5.12
N VAL A 68 -7.26 -20.58 3.99
CA VAL A 68 -8.55 -20.51 3.29
C VAL A 68 -9.64 -21.21 4.10
N SER A 69 -9.41 -22.44 4.56
CA SER A 69 -10.46 -23.24 5.20
C SER A 69 -10.87 -22.80 6.60
N SER A 70 -9.94 -22.18 7.35
CA SER A 70 -10.14 -21.86 8.78
C SER A 70 -9.93 -20.38 9.07
N PHE A 71 -8.79 -19.82 8.68
CA PHE A 71 -8.40 -18.46 9.08
C PHE A 71 -9.26 -17.37 8.43
N PHE A 72 -9.60 -17.51 7.14
CA PHE A 72 -10.38 -16.50 6.40
C PHE A 72 -11.79 -16.35 6.98
N PRO A 73 -12.57 -17.43 7.23
CA PRO A 73 -13.84 -17.34 7.94
C PRO A 73 -13.75 -16.65 9.31
N GLN A 74 -12.71 -16.96 10.09
CA GLN A 74 -12.49 -16.33 11.40
C GLN A 74 -12.24 -14.83 11.27
N LYS A 75 -11.42 -14.42 10.29
CA LYS A 75 -11.13 -13.01 10.04
C LYS A 75 -12.35 -12.22 9.57
N ILE A 76 -13.26 -12.83 8.81
CA ILE A 76 -14.53 -12.18 8.44
C ILE A 76 -15.31 -11.82 9.70
N ALA A 77 -15.50 -12.76 10.62
CA ALA A 77 -16.21 -12.53 11.87
C ALA A 77 -15.49 -11.51 12.77
N GLU A 78 -14.17 -11.57 12.85
CA GLU A 78 -13.35 -10.61 13.61
C GLU A 78 -13.51 -9.18 13.09
N MET A 79 -13.54 -8.98 11.77
CA MET A 79 -13.75 -7.65 11.18
C MET A 79 -15.17 -7.12 11.42
N ASP A 80 -16.18 -7.99 11.43
CA ASP A 80 -17.54 -7.61 11.81
C ASP A 80 -17.64 -7.16 13.28
N ILE A 81 -16.92 -7.83 14.18
CA ILE A 81 -16.82 -7.43 15.59
C ILE A 81 -16.13 -6.07 15.69
N LEU A 82 -15.01 -5.86 15.00
CA LEU A 82 -14.27 -4.60 15.00
C LEU A 82 -15.13 -3.44 14.49
N LEU A 83 -15.88 -3.64 13.41
CA LEU A 83 -16.80 -2.64 12.86
C LEU A 83 -17.87 -2.23 13.88
N LYS A 84 -18.48 -3.21 14.56
CA LYS A 84 -19.53 -2.97 15.56
C LYS A 84 -19.00 -2.38 16.86
N ALA A 85 -17.76 -2.64 17.23
CA ALA A 85 -17.16 -2.16 18.47
C ALA A 85 -16.61 -0.73 18.35
N SER A 86 -15.96 -0.42 17.22
CA SER A 86 -15.09 0.77 17.14
C SER A 86 -15.45 1.75 16.01
N LEU A 87 -16.34 1.39 15.08
CA LEU A 87 -16.62 2.16 13.86
C LEU A 87 -18.12 2.41 13.65
N VAL A 88 -18.80 2.82 14.74
CA VAL A 88 -20.27 3.06 14.81
C VAL A 88 -20.61 4.50 15.23
N LEU A 89 -19.65 5.43 15.22
CA LEU A 89 -19.96 6.83 15.52
C LEU A 89 -20.93 7.41 14.48
N ASP A 90 -22.15 7.71 14.91
CA ASP A 90 -23.16 8.42 14.12
C ASP A 90 -22.85 9.93 14.05
N ASP A 91 -22.37 10.50 15.16
CA ASP A 91 -21.94 11.90 15.23
C ASP A 91 -20.41 12.02 15.17
N LEU A 92 -19.93 12.50 14.02
CA LEU A 92 -18.51 12.73 13.77
C LEU A 92 -17.97 13.95 14.54
N SER A 93 -18.82 14.77 15.17
CA SER A 93 -18.37 15.87 16.03
C SER A 93 -17.54 15.36 17.21
N ALA A 94 -17.82 14.14 17.67
CA ALA A 94 -17.06 13.47 18.73
C ALA A 94 -15.59 13.22 18.36
N LEU A 95 -15.22 13.24 17.08
CA LEU A 95 -13.83 13.07 16.65
C LEU A 95 -13.00 14.35 16.81
N ARG A 96 -13.62 15.50 17.13
CA ARG A 96 -12.92 16.78 17.20
C ARG A 96 -11.85 16.76 18.30
N ALA A 97 -10.59 16.82 17.89
CA ALA A 97 -9.45 16.98 18.80
C ALA A 97 -9.25 18.47 19.18
N PRO A 98 -8.71 18.76 20.38
CA PRO A 98 -8.29 20.12 20.74
C PRO A 98 -7.27 20.69 19.74
N LEU A 99 -7.42 21.97 19.40
CA LEU A 99 -6.53 22.68 18.49
C LEU A 99 -6.20 24.07 19.08
N ASP A 100 -5.28 24.07 20.04
CA ASP A 100 -4.93 25.22 20.88
C ASP A 100 -3.97 26.20 20.18
N ILE A 101 -4.33 26.60 18.97
CA ILE A 101 -3.63 27.66 18.23
C ILE A 101 -4.20 29.00 18.69
N PRO A 102 -3.38 29.98 19.11
CA PRO A 102 -3.86 31.30 19.53
C PRO A 102 -4.70 31.99 18.44
N ILE A 103 -5.87 32.54 18.79
CA ILE A 103 -6.70 33.30 17.86
C ILE A 103 -6.24 34.76 17.90
N PRO A 104 -5.82 35.36 16.76
CA PRO A 104 -5.34 36.74 16.74
C PRO A 104 -6.49 37.71 17.03
N ASP A 105 -6.25 38.63 17.95
CA ASP A 105 -7.15 39.73 18.26
C ASP A 105 -6.89 40.88 17.26
N PRO A 106 -7.89 41.28 16.43
CA PRO A 106 -7.71 42.30 15.42
C PRO A 106 -7.14 43.62 15.97
N ALA A 107 -7.57 44.02 17.18
CA ALA A 107 -7.12 45.27 17.79
C ALA A 107 -5.66 45.19 18.24
N LYS A 108 -5.23 44.03 18.75
CA LYS A 108 -3.83 43.81 19.17
C LYS A 108 -2.90 43.68 17.97
N GLU A 109 -3.35 43.02 16.90
CA GLU A 109 -2.60 42.91 15.66
C GLU A 109 -2.43 44.26 14.95
N GLU A 110 -3.47 45.08 14.91
CA GLU A 110 -3.39 46.44 14.35
C GLU A 110 -2.41 47.32 15.14
N LEU A 111 -2.44 47.24 16.48
CA LEU A 111 -1.48 47.93 17.34
C LEU A 111 -0.04 47.45 17.12
N LYS A 112 0.15 46.14 16.91
CA LYS A 112 1.46 45.54 16.62
C LYS A 112 2.00 46.00 15.27
N ARG A 113 1.15 46.05 14.22
CA ARG A 113 1.49 46.61 12.91
C ARG A 113 1.90 48.08 12.99
N LYS A 114 1.10 48.92 13.65
CA LYS A 114 1.42 50.35 13.87
C LYS A 114 2.75 50.54 14.61
N LYS A 115 3.06 49.71 15.62
CA LYS A 115 4.35 49.73 16.33
C LYS A 115 5.51 49.30 15.44
N LYS A 116 5.32 48.29 14.58
CA LYS A 116 6.35 47.80 13.66
C LYS A 116 6.68 48.83 12.57
N GLU A 117 5.67 49.43 11.95
CA GLU A 117 5.82 50.51 10.98
C GLU A 117 6.51 51.75 11.57
N ALA A 118 6.21 52.11 12.82
CA ALA A 118 6.87 53.21 13.51
C ALA A 118 8.35 52.93 13.81
N LYS A 119 8.72 51.66 14.02
CA LYS A 119 10.10 51.23 14.31
C LYS A 119 10.94 51.15 13.04
N GLU A 120 10.37 50.64 11.94
CA GLU A 120 11.02 50.60 10.62
C GLU A 120 11.32 52.00 10.07
N LYS A 121 10.41 52.96 10.29
CA LYS A 121 10.66 54.37 9.95
C LYS A 121 11.79 55.02 10.75
N LYS A 122 12.15 54.46 11.92
CA LYS A 122 13.22 54.96 12.79
C LYS A 122 14.57 54.30 12.55
N ASP A 123 14.59 52.99 12.31
CA ASP A 123 15.83 52.20 12.28
C ASP A 123 16.30 51.80 10.87
N GLY A 124 15.52 52.08 9.81
CA GLY A 124 15.92 51.89 8.39
C GLY A 124 16.21 50.44 7.96
N LYS A 125 16.10 49.47 8.87
CA LYS A 125 16.40 48.05 8.63
C LYS A 125 15.10 47.24 8.61
N LYS A 126 14.75 46.70 7.45
CA LYS A 126 13.63 45.77 7.27
C LYS A 126 14.02 44.42 7.89
N SER A 127 13.32 43.98 8.93
CA SER A 127 13.58 42.69 9.56
C SER A 127 12.83 41.57 8.82
N ASP A 128 13.38 41.13 7.69
CA ASP A 128 12.77 40.06 6.87
C ASP A 128 12.71 38.70 7.62
N GLU A 129 13.57 38.48 8.62
CA GLU A 129 13.62 37.23 9.43
C GLU A 129 12.37 37.01 10.31
N GLU A 130 11.60 38.06 10.61
CA GLU A 130 10.42 37.98 11.49
C GLU A 130 9.11 37.65 10.73
N GLU A 131 9.12 37.71 9.39
CA GLU A 131 7.93 37.41 8.57
C GLU A 131 7.75 35.91 8.29
N GLU A 132 8.83 35.11 8.39
CA GLU A 132 8.76 33.67 8.09
C GLU A 132 8.36 32.82 9.31
N ALA A 133 8.66 33.30 10.52
CA ALA A 133 8.29 32.64 11.76
C ALA A 133 6.87 33.04 12.17
N GLY A 134 5.93 32.09 12.04
CA GLY A 134 4.56 32.25 12.54
C GLY A 134 4.52 32.58 14.05
N PRO A 135 3.39 33.08 14.57
CA PRO A 135 3.27 33.40 15.98
C PRO A 135 3.58 32.18 16.85
N PRO A 136 4.15 32.39 18.06
CA PRO A 136 4.48 31.29 18.96
C PRO A 136 3.23 30.45 19.25
N CYS A 137 3.33 29.16 18.95
CA CYS A 137 2.27 28.18 19.13
C CYS A 137 2.77 27.06 20.04
N GLY A 138 1.94 26.63 21.00
CA GLY A 138 2.22 25.43 21.79
C GLY A 138 2.22 24.15 20.94
N PRO A 139 2.69 23.03 21.49
CA PRO A 139 2.64 21.75 20.77
C PRO A 139 1.19 21.35 20.45
N VAL A 140 0.92 21.01 19.19
CA VAL A 140 -0.38 20.49 18.75
C VAL A 140 -0.29 18.97 18.64
N ALA A 141 -1.09 18.26 19.42
CA ALA A 141 -1.10 16.80 19.44
C ALA A 141 -1.81 16.17 18.21
N SER A 142 -1.50 14.90 17.97
CA SER A 142 -2.26 14.04 17.06
C SER A 142 -3.67 13.77 17.59
N ASN A 143 -4.60 13.43 16.69
CA ASN A 143 -5.93 12.99 17.10
C ASN A 143 -5.88 11.57 17.67
N GLU A 144 -5.98 11.43 19.00
CA GLU A 144 -5.87 10.15 19.68
C GLU A 144 -6.92 9.12 19.25
N LYS A 145 -8.16 9.56 18.96
CA LYS A 145 -9.24 8.66 18.55
C LYS A 145 -8.92 8.02 17.19
N VAL A 146 -8.49 8.85 16.23
CA VAL A 146 -8.06 8.36 14.91
C VAL A 146 -6.80 7.50 15.06
N ASP A 147 -5.83 7.92 15.87
CA ASP A 147 -4.57 7.18 16.06
C ASP A 147 -4.79 5.79 16.67
N ASN A 148 -5.69 5.67 17.65
CA ASN A 148 -6.07 4.39 18.22
C ASN A 148 -6.73 3.46 17.20
N LEU A 149 -7.58 3.99 16.31
CA LEU A 149 -8.16 3.22 15.21
C LEU A 149 -7.09 2.77 14.21
N VAL A 150 -6.17 3.66 13.83
CA VAL A 150 -5.03 3.30 12.96
C VAL A 150 -4.22 2.17 13.58
N LYS A 151 -3.90 2.25 14.88
CA LYS A 151 -3.16 1.21 15.61
C LYS A 151 -3.90 -0.13 15.62
N ALA A 152 -5.22 -0.13 15.76
CA ALA A 152 -6.03 -1.34 15.71
C ALA A 152 -6.13 -1.93 14.29
N ILE A 153 -6.24 -1.10 13.26
CA ILE A 153 -6.51 -1.54 11.88
C ILE A 153 -5.25 -1.94 11.11
N LYS A 154 -4.12 -1.26 11.36
CA LYS A 154 -2.86 -1.48 10.64
C LYS A 154 -2.34 -2.93 10.69
N PRO A 155 -2.42 -3.66 11.83
CA PRO A 155 -2.08 -5.07 11.87
C PRO A 155 -2.93 -5.93 10.92
N HIS A 156 -4.24 -5.67 10.81
CA HIS A 156 -5.12 -6.43 9.92
C HIS A 156 -4.78 -6.24 8.44
N ILE A 157 -4.39 -5.02 8.04
CA ILE A 157 -3.87 -4.74 6.69
C ILE A 157 -2.62 -5.59 6.43
N GLN A 158 -1.68 -5.60 7.37
CA GLN A 158 -0.42 -6.34 7.23
C GLN A 158 -0.66 -7.85 7.15
N THR A 159 -1.48 -8.41 8.04
CA THR A 159 -1.84 -9.83 8.01
C THR A 159 -2.52 -10.22 6.69
N LEU A 160 -3.43 -9.39 6.17
CA LEU A 160 -4.06 -9.67 4.88
C LEU A 160 -3.04 -9.68 3.73
N LYS A 161 -2.06 -8.77 3.72
CA LYS A 161 -0.98 -8.76 2.72
C LYS A 161 -0.15 -10.03 2.76
N GLU A 162 0.21 -10.49 3.96
CA GLU A 162 0.99 -11.72 4.14
C GLU A 162 0.21 -12.95 3.68
N ASN A 163 -1.07 -13.04 4.04
CA ASN A 163 -1.97 -14.11 3.59
C ASN A 163 -2.11 -14.14 2.06
N LEU A 164 -2.32 -12.98 1.44
CA LEU A 164 -2.36 -12.84 -0.02
C LEU A 164 -1.06 -13.34 -0.65
N ASN A 165 0.09 -12.98 -0.09
CA ASN A 165 1.40 -13.43 -0.59
C ASN A 165 1.54 -14.96 -0.51
N THR A 166 1.15 -15.57 0.63
CA THR A 166 1.19 -17.02 0.83
C THR A 166 0.28 -17.76 -0.17
N VAL A 167 -0.97 -17.31 -0.32
CA VAL A 167 -1.94 -17.93 -1.25
C VAL A 167 -1.52 -17.71 -2.71
N SER A 168 -1.02 -16.54 -3.08
CA SER A 168 -0.48 -16.27 -4.42
C SER A 168 0.69 -17.17 -4.76
N MET A 169 1.59 -17.40 -3.81
CA MET A 169 2.73 -18.32 -4.03
C MET A 169 2.24 -19.76 -4.16
N TRP A 170 1.25 -20.18 -3.36
CA TRP A 170 0.65 -21.50 -3.48
C TRP A 170 0.08 -21.73 -4.89
N VAL A 171 -0.75 -20.80 -5.39
CA VAL A 171 -1.34 -20.91 -6.74
C VAL A 171 -0.28 -20.98 -7.83
N GLN A 172 0.77 -20.15 -7.76
CA GLN A 172 1.88 -20.18 -8.74
C GLN A 172 2.61 -21.53 -8.76
N LEU A 173 2.86 -22.12 -7.59
CA LEU A 173 3.51 -23.44 -7.50
C LEU A 173 2.62 -24.59 -7.96
N GLN A 174 1.31 -24.38 -8.14
CA GLN A 174 0.42 -25.37 -8.74
C GLN A 174 0.39 -25.30 -10.28
N ILE A 175 1.05 -24.34 -10.92
CA ILE A 175 1.07 -24.22 -12.38
C ILE A 175 1.87 -25.40 -12.96
N PRO A 176 1.27 -26.24 -13.83
CA PRO A 176 1.93 -27.40 -14.39
C PRO A 176 2.87 -26.99 -15.54
N ARG A 177 3.63 -27.96 -16.06
CA ARG A 177 4.45 -27.78 -17.27
C ARG A 177 3.61 -27.25 -18.43
N ILE A 178 4.13 -26.29 -19.20
CA ILE A 178 3.46 -25.75 -20.39
C ILE A 178 3.27 -26.86 -21.45
N GLU A 179 2.06 -26.95 -22.00
CA GLU A 179 1.66 -27.87 -23.08
C GLU A 179 0.72 -27.16 -24.06
N ASP A 180 0.62 -27.64 -25.30
CA ASP A 180 -0.21 -27.01 -26.35
C ASP A 180 -1.73 -27.19 -26.12
N GLY A 181 -2.14 -28.16 -25.29
CA GLY A 181 -3.54 -28.50 -25.05
C GLY A 181 -3.86 -28.78 -23.59
N ASN A 182 -5.15 -28.96 -23.27
CA ASN A 182 -5.64 -29.22 -21.90
C ASN A 182 -5.31 -28.08 -20.89
N ASN A 183 -5.39 -26.83 -21.34
CA ASN A 183 -5.01 -25.64 -20.56
C ASN A 183 -6.19 -24.95 -19.85
N PHE A 184 -7.40 -25.51 -19.89
CA PHE A 184 -8.55 -24.89 -19.22
C PHE A 184 -8.31 -24.68 -17.71
N GLY A 185 -7.80 -25.69 -17.00
CA GLY A 185 -7.50 -25.54 -15.57
C GLY A 185 -6.37 -24.54 -15.30
N VAL A 186 -5.42 -24.40 -16.23
CA VAL A 186 -4.35 -23.39 -16.15
C VAL A 186 -4.95 -21.98 -16.28
N ALA A 187 -5.87 -21.78 -17.23
CA ALA A 187 -6.60 -20.51 -17.37
C ALA A 187 -7.42 -20.16 -16.11
N VAL A 188 -7.99 -21.16 -15.42
CA VAL A 188 -8.64 -20.94 -14.11
C VAL A 188 -7.62 -20.50 -13.06
N GLN A 189 -6.44 -21.12 -12.99
CA GLN A 189 -5.36 -20.70 -12.08
C GLN A 189 -4.92 -19.26 -12.36
N GLU A 190 -4.69 -18.92 -13.63
CA GLU A 190 -4.33 -17.57 -14.06
C GLU A 190 -5.37 -16.53 -13.63
N LYS A 191 -6.67 -16.84 -13.79
CA LYS A 191 -7.73 -15.90 -13.41
C LYS A 191 -7.82 -15.68 -11.89
N VAL A 192 -7.63 -16.74 -11.10
CA VAL A 192 -7.56 -16.63 -9.64
C VAL A 192 -6.32 -15.85 -9.20
N PHE A 193 -5.18 -16.09 -9.86
CA PHE A 193 -3.93 -15.40 -9.58
C PHE A 193 -3.99 -13.90 -9.92
N GLU A 194 -4.64 -13.54 -11.03
CA GLU A 194 -4.91 -12.15 -11.40
C GLU A 194 -5.70 -11.43 -10.31
N LEU A 195 -6.78 -12.05 -9.80
CA LEU A 195 -7.58 -11.50 -8.71
C LEU A 195 -6.74 -11.28 -7.44
N LEU A 196 -5.92 -12.24 -7.05
CA LEU A 196 -5.04 -12.14 -5.88
C LEU A 196 -4.05 -10.97 -6.03
N THR A 197 -3.46 -10.81 -7.22
CA THR A 197 -2.48 -9.76 -7.52
C THR A 197 -3.13 -8.37 -7.49
N ASN A 198 -4.28 -8.21 -8.15
CA ASN A 198 -5.03 -6.95 -8.16
C ASN A 198 -5.47 -6.55 -6.74
N THR A 199 -5.91 -7.54 -5.96
CA THR A 199 -6.30 -7.33 -4.56
C THR A 199 -5.11 -6.87 -3.73
N ARG A 200 -3.93 -7.50 -3.88
CA ARG A 200 -2.71 -7.09 -3.15
C ARG A 200 -2.36 -5.62 -3.39
N THR A 201 -2.40 -5.17 -4.64
CA THR A 201 -2.15 -3.75 -4.99
C THR A 201 -3.16 -2.82 -4.32
N LYS A 202 -4.45 -3.20 -4.27
CA LYS A 202 -5.47 -2.42 -3.55
C LYS A 202 -5.14 -2.29 -2.05
N ILE A 203 -4.75 -3.39 -1.40
CA ILE A 203 -4.42 -3.38 0.03
C ILE A 203 -3.16 -2.54 0.33
N GLU A 204 -2.18 -2.52 -0.58
CA GLU A 204 -1.01 -1.63 -0.46
C GLU A 204 -1.40 -0.14 -0.47
N GLY A 205 -2.43 0.23 -1.23
CA GLY A 205 -3.00 1.59 -1.25
C GLY A 205 -3.49 2.06 0.12
N PHE A 206 -4.02 1.17 0.96
CA PHE A 206 -4.49 1.54 2.31
C PHE A 206 -3.35 1.99 3.23
N GLN A 207 -2.16 1.38 3.12
CA GLN A 207 -1.00 1.81 3.91
C GLN A 207 -0.53 3.21 3.49
N THR A 208 -0.53 3.49 2.19
CA THR A 208 -0.19 4.82 1.65
C THR A 208 -1.19 5.88 2.12
N GLN A 209 -2.48 5.58 2.10
CA GLN A 209 -3.54 6.49 2.57
C GLN A 209 -3.38 6.86 4.05
N ILE A 210 -3.02 5.89 4.93
CA ILE A 210 -2.77 6.17 6.35
C ILE A 210 -1.58 7.14 6.51
N THR A 211 -0.48 6.92 5.79
CA THR A 211 0.69 7.81 5.87
C THR A 211 0.36 9.21 5.34
N LYS A 212 -0.43 9.28 4.26
CA LYS A 212 -0.88 10.53 3.65
C LYS A 212 -1.69 11.39 4.64
N TYR A 213 -2.58 10.79 5.43
CA TYR A 213 -3.33 11.50 6.47
C TYR A 213 -2.41 12.25 7.45
N TYR A 214 -1.35 11.60 7.97
CA TYR A 214 -0.44 12.28 8.90
C TYR A 214 0.30 13.45 8.24
N SER A 215 0.69 13.29 6.97
CA SER A 215 1.32 14.37 6.19
C SER A 215 0.36 15.55 6.00
N GLU A 216 -0.84 15.29 5.47
CA GLU A 216 -1.83 16.34 5.15
C GLU A 216 -2.33 17.04 6.41
N ARG A 217 -2.54 16.29 7.50
CA ARG A 217 -2.89 16.87 8.79
C ARG A 217 -1.76 17.72 9.36
N GLY A 218 -0.52 17.26 9.26
CA GLY A 218 0.66 18.02 9.66
C GLY A 218 0.78 19.34 8.92
N ASP A 219 0.59 19.32 7.59
CA ASP A 219 0.59 20.51 6.76
C ASP A 219 -0.56 21.47 7.10
N ALA A 220 -1.76 20.94 7.36
CA ALA A 220 -2.91 21.74 7.77
C ALA A 220 -2.68 22.42 9.13
N VAL A 221 -2.12 21.69 10.10
CA VAL A 221 -1.73 22.24 11.41
C VAL A 221 -0.66 23.32 11.24
N ALA A 222 0.38 23.06 10.45
CA ALA A 222 1.45 24.03 10.19
C ALA A 222 0.91 25.33 9.56
N LYS A 223 0.00 25.23 8.59
CA LYS A 223 -0.68 26.37 7.97
C LYS A 223 -1.57 27.12 8.97
N ALA A 224 -2.33 26.39 9.80
CA ALA A 224 -3.16 26.99 10.84
C ALA A 224 -2.33 27.77 11.87
N SER A 225 -1.17 27.24 12.25
CA SER A 225 -0.27 27.90 13.21
C SER A 225 0.46 29.11 12.59
N LYS A 226 0.87 29.03 11.33
CA LYS A 226 1.51 30.14 10.60
C LYS A 226 0.53 31.27 10.27
N HIS A 227 -0.72 30.94 9.95
CA HIS A 227 -1.75 31.88 9.53
C HIS A 227 -3.00 31.76 10.42
N PRO A 228 -2.92 32.10 11.71
CA PRO A 228 -4.00 31.81 12.66
C PRO A 228 -5.26 32.68 12.46
N HIS A 229 -5.18 33.71 11.61
CA HIS A 229 -6.31 34.52 11.16
C HIS A 229 -7.17 33.81 10.09
N VAL A 230 -6.64 32.77 9.43
CA VAL A 230 -7.38 31.99 8.43
C VAL A 230 -8.10 30.85 9.15
N GLY A 231 -9.40 31.04 9.43
CA GLY A 231 -10.22 30.05 10.13
C GLY A 231 -10.34 28.70 9.41
N ASP A 232 -10.28 28.70 8.07
CA ASP A 232 -10.43 27.50 7.25
C ASP A 232 -9.34 26.46 7.50
N TYR A 233 -8.10 26.85 7.85
CA TYR A 233 -7.07 25.88 8.18
C TYR A 233 -7.36 25.11 9.46
N ARG A 234 -8.03 25.73 10.44
CA ARG A 234 -8.49 25.02 11.65
C ARG A 234 -9.61 24.05 11.31
N GLN A 235 -10.54 24.47 10.45
CA GLN A 235 -11.61 23.60 9.98
C GLN A 235 -11.05 22.41 9.18
N LEU A 236 -10.06 22.66 8.31
CA LEU A 236 -9.40 21.63 7.51
C LEU A 236 -8.79 20.52 8.38
N VAL A 237 -8.13 20.87 9.49
CA VAL A 237 -7.61 19.86 10.43
C VAL A 237 -8.73 18.95 10.94
N HIS A 238 -9.88 19.52 11.32
CA HIS A 238 -11.01 18.75 11.82
C HIS A 238 -11.71 17.93 10.71
N GLU A 239 -11.81 18.46 9.49
CA GLU A 239 -12.37 17.71 8.35
C GLU A 239 -11.48 16.54 7.93
N LEU A 240 -10.15 16.70 7.98
CA LEU A 240 -9.21 15.60 7.75
C LEU A 240 -9.37 14.49 8.80
N ASP A 241 -9.57 14.83 10.07
CA ASP A 241 -9.81 13.86 11.15
C ASP A 241 -11.11 13.04 10.90
N LYS A 242 -12.20 13.71 10.50
CA LYS A 242 -13.48 13.06 10.16
C LYS A 242 -13.35 12.19 8.91
N HIS A 243 -12.72 12.72 7.87
CA HIS A 243 -12.49 11.99 6.62
C HIS A 243 -11.69 10.72 6.89
N GLN A 244 -10.61 10.81 7.66
CA GLN A 244 -9.78 9.65 7.99
C GLN A 244 -10.55 8.58 8.79
N TYR A 245 -11.43 8.97 9.71
CA TYR A 245 -12.30 8.01 10.38
C TYR A 245 -13.18 7.24 9.39
N CYS A 246 -13.81 7.94 8.45
CA CYS A 246 -14.63 7.31 7.40
C CYS A 246 -13.80 6.37 6.51
N GLU A 247 -12.61 6.80 6.10
CA GLU A 247 -11.69 5.96 5.30
C GLU A 247 -11.28 4.70 6.06
N LEU A 248 -10.93 4.81 7.35
CA LEU A 248 -10.60 3.66 8.18
C LEU A 248 -11.77 2.67 8.28
N ARG A 249 -13.00 3.17 8.35
CA ARG A 249 -14.19 2.32 8.31
C ARG A 249 -14.32 1.54 7.00
N ILE A 250 -14.09 2.21 5.87
CA ILE A 250 -14.09 1.57 4.55
C ILE A 250 -12.98 0.53 4.44
N VAL A 251 -11.78 0.82 4.96
CA VAL A 251 -10.66 -0.14 4.98
C VAL A 251 -11.04 -1.44 5.69
N VAL A 252 -11.68 -1.37 6.86
CA VAL A 252 -12.10 -2.59 7.59
C VAL A 252 -13.17 -3.37 6.82
N LEU A 253 -14.15 -2.68 6.21
CA LEU A 253 -15.14 -3.31 5.34
C LEU A 253 -14.49 -4.02 4.15
N GLU A 254 -13.50 -3.39 3.52
CA GLU A 254 -12.76 -3.94 2.40
C GLU A 254 -11.90 -5.14 2.78
N ILE A 255 -11.24 -5.13 3.95
CA ILE A 255 -10.53 -6.29 4.48
C ILE A 255 -11.50 -7.47 4.67
N ARG A 256 -12.66 -7.24 5.29
CA ARG A 256 -13.69 -8.27 5.48
C ARG A 256 -14.17 -8.84 4.15
N ASN A 257 -14.54 -7.96 3.22
CA ASN A 257 -15.07 -8.34 1.91
C ASN A 257 -14.01 -9.10 1.11
N THR A 258 -12.74 -8.71 1.21
CA THR A 258 -11.62 -9.39 0.56
C THR A 258 -11.50 -10.83 1.06
N TYR A 259 -11.49 -11.06 2.37
CA TYR A 259 -11.45 -12.43 2.90
C TYR A 259 -12.62 -13.27 2.39
N ALA A 260 -13.83 -12.71 2.31
CA ALA A 260 -15.00 -13.41 1.79
C ALA A 260 -14.89 -13.77 0.31
N VAL A 261 -14.46 -12.81 -0.53
CA VAL A 261 -14.27 -13.02 -1.97
C VAL A 261 -13.17 -14.06 -2.25
N LEU A 262 -12.05 -13.97 -1.54
CA LEU A 262 -10.95 -14.93 -1.69
C LEU A 262 -11.39 -16.34 -1.27
N PHE A 263 -12.07 -16.47 -0.13
CA PHE A 263 -12.62 -17.74 0.32
C PHE A 263 -13.55 -18.35 -0.72
N ASP A 264 -14.51 -17.57 -1.23
CA ASP A 264 -15.50 -18.03 -2.20
C ASP A 264 -14.86 -18.48 -3.52
N VAL A 265 -14.03 -17.63 -4.13
CA VAL A 265 -13.38 -17.92 -5.41
C VAL A 265 -12.45 -19.12 -5.32
N ILE A 266 -11.63 -19.21 -4.26
CA ILE A 266 -10.69 -20.33 -4.11
C ILE A 266 -11.45 -21.62 -3.84
N SER A 267 -12.46 -21.60 -2.96
CA SER A 267 -13.23 -22.80 -2.62
C SER A 267 -13.98 -23.36 -3.84
N LYS A 268 -14.63 -22.50 -4.63
CA LYS A 268 -15.33 -22.91 -5.86
C LYS A 268 -14.40 -23.51 -6.91
N ASN A 269 -13.16 -23.03 -6.98
CA ASN A 269 -12.20 -23.43 -8.01
C ASN A 269 -11.11 -24.39 -7.49
N TYR A 270 -11.21 -24.86 -6.25
CA TYR A 270 -10.15 -25.59 -5.55
C TYR A 270 -9.61 -26.79 -6.34
N ASN A 271 -10.49 -27.61 -6.91
CA ASN A 271 -10.10 -28.77 -7.70
C ASN A 271 -9.26 -28.40 -8.94
N LYS A 272 -9.59 -27.29 -9.61
CA LYS A 272 -8.84 -26.80 -10.77
C LYS A 272 -7.56 -26.09 -10.38
N ILE A 273 -7.53 -25.43 -9.22
CA ILE A 273 -6.31 -24.85 -8.67
C ILE A 273 -5.29 -25.95 -8.33
N LYS A 274 -5.72 -27.04 -7.69
CA LYS A 274 -4.83 -28.13 -7.25
C LYS A 274 -4.48 -29.12 -8.37
N LYS A 275 -5.43 -29.41 -9.26
CA LYS A 275 -5.29 -30.38 -10.36
C LYS A 275 -5.83 -29.80 -11.66
N PRO A 276 -5.12 -28.83 -12.28
CA PRO A 276 -5.62 -28.12 -13.47
C PRO A 276 -5.89 -29.05 -14.66
N ARG A 277 -5.12 -30.13 -14.78
CA ARG A 277 -5.27 -31.17 -15.84
C ARG A 277 -6.05 -32.41 -15.41
N GLY A 278 -6.63 -32.41 -14.20
CA GLY A 278 -7.24 -33.58 -13.58
C GLY A 278 -6.22 -34.56 -13.01
N ASP A 279 -6.69 -35.71 -12.52
CA ASP A 279 -5.83 -36.85 -12.29
C ASP A 279 -5.45 -37.42 -13.66
N SER A 280 -4.15 -37.56 -13.94
CA SER A 280 -3.65 -38.14 -15.18
C SER A 280 -4.49 -39.34 -15.56
N LYS A 281 -4.95 -39.40 -16.82
CA LYS A 281 -5.51 -40.63 -17.39
C LYS A 281 -4.54 -41.74 -17.04
N ALA A 282 -4.96 -42.68 -16.18
CA ALA A 282 -4.24 -43.93 -16.01
C ALA A 282 -3.95 -44.43 -17.43
N LEU A 283 -2.68 -44.66 -17.75
CA LEU A 283 -2.30 -45.36 -18.95
C LEU A 283 -3.00 -46.71 -18.87
N ILE A 284 -4.15 -46.84 -19.54
CA ILE A 284 -4.79 -48.12 -19.74
C ILE A 284 -3.86 -48.83 -20.71
N TYR A 285 -3.02 -49.69 -20.15
CA TYR A 285 -2.14 -50.61 -20.89
C TYR A 285 -2.96 -51.79 -21.42
#